data_AF-A0AA90TE65-F1
#
_entry.id   AF-A0AA90TE65-F1
#
_cell.length_a   1.000
_cell.length_b   1.000
_cell.length_c   1.000
_cell.angle_alpha   90.00
_cell.angle_beta   90.00
_cell.angle_gamma   90.00
#
_symmetry.space_group_name_H-M   'P 1'
#
loop_
_entity.id
_entity.type
_entity.pdbx_description
1 polymer ?
#
loop_
_entity_poly.entity_id
_entity_poly.type
_entity_poly.pdbx_seq_one_letter_code
_entity_poly.pdbx_strand_id
1 'polypeptide(L)'
;MKAILVIGHSHMNALRAVPEAQQACDFMPFTEAGGAYQQRDPAEFAALAAGPADTLVFMMGGKVHITLGMLNPSEPFDFYLPEHTDLPMNPAARLLPVDLVRLLLTRHLKHDLDYLSQLGAVFKGRRQLHIESPPPLPSAYIARHPSGFAERVRERGVAPVAFRHKFWLLHSAILRDHCAALGIAFVARPAGTQDADGCLAAPYLRQDPTHANSAYGALLLDQILSLRQGAPSP
;
A
#
# COMPACT_ATOMS: atom_id res chain seq x y z
N MET A 1 -23.15 12.06 0.36
CA MET A 1 -22.11 11.03 0.56
C MET A 1 -22.60 9.72 -0.02
N LYS A 2 -21.73 8.94 -0.64
CA LYS A 2 -22.02 7.66 -1.28
C LYS A 2 -21.90 6.50 -0.28
N ALA A 3 -22.30 5.31 -0.72
CA ALA A 3 -22.25 4.10 0.11
C ALA A 3 -20.83 3.60 0.41
N ILE A 4 -19.85 3.97 -0.43
CA ILE A 4 -18.44 3.59 -0.26
C ILE A 4 -17.63 4.85 0.03
N LEU A 5 -16.84 4.82 1.11
CA LEU A 5 -15.87 5.86 1.43
C LEU A 5 -14.45 5.28 1.37
N VAL A 6 -13.64 5.83 0.47
CA VAL A 6 -12.23 5.47 0.28
C VAL A 6 -11.35 6.47 1.02
N ILE A 7 -10.53 5.98 1.93
CA ILE A 7 -9.63 6.77 2.78
C ILE A 7 -8.21 6.31 2.50
N GLY A 8 -7.28 7.21 2.18
CA GLY A 8 -5.92 6.76 1.93
C GLY A 8 -4.91 7.80 1.50
N HIS A 9 -3.82 7.31 0.93
CA HIS A 9 -2.73 8.09 0.36
C HIS A 9 -2.78 8.09 -1.16
N SER A 10 -1.62 8.32 -1.80
CA SER A 10 -1.52 8.45 -3.25
C SER A 10 -1.91 7.19 -4.03
N HIS A 11 -1.89 5.99 -3.41
CA HIS A 11 -2.34 4.76 -4.06
C HIS A 11 -3.81 4.83 -4.50
N MET A 12 -4.68 5.53 -3.74
CA MET A 12 -6.09 5.69 -4.13
C MET A 12 -6.27 6.38 -5.48
N ASN A 13 -5.25 7.11 -5.97
CA ASN A 13 -5.35 7.85 -7.22
C ASN A 13 -5.53 6.93 -8.43
N ALA A 14 -5.04 5.69 -8.36
CA ALA A 14 -5.33 4.69 -9.39
C ALA A 14 -6.84 4.44 -9.49
N LEU A 15 -7.50 4.22 -8.35
CA LEU A 15 -8.94 4.03 -8.25
C LEU A 15 -9.72 5.32 -8.60
N ARG A 16 -9.32 6.47 -8.05
CA ARG A 16 -9.98 7.77 -8.27
C ARG A 16 -9.93 8.25 -9.73
N ALA A 17 -8.97 7.76 -10.51
CA ALA A 17 -8.86 8.03 -11.94
C ALA A 17 -9.88 7.22 -12.79
N VAL A 18 -10.63 6.30 -12.19
CA VAL A 18 -11.70 5.53 -12.84
C VAL A 18 -13.02 6.31 -12.75
N PRO A 19 -13.68 6.67 -13.87
CA PRO A 19 -14.93 7.42 -13.85
C PRO A 19 -16.04 6.78 -13.00
N GLU A 20 -16.19 5.46 -13.10
CA GLU A 20 -17.17 4.67 -12.34
C GLU A 20 -16.89 4.74 -10.84
N ALA A 21 -15.62 4.77 -10.44
CA ALA A 21 -15.25 4.92 -9.04
C ALA A 21 -15.63 6.31 -8.50
N GLN A 22 -15.57 7.36 -9.33
CA GLN A 22 -16.04 8.70 -8.92
C GLN A 22 -17.56 8.76 -8.72
N GLN A 23 -18.31 7.90 -9.41
CA GLN A 23 -19.75 7.76 -9.26
C GLN A 23 -20.14 6.86 -8.08
N ALA A 24 -19.31 5.86 -7.74
CA ALA A 24 -19.60 4.88 -6.70
C ALA A 24 -19.01 5.24 -5.32
N CYS A 25 -17.87 5.93 -5.28
CA CYS A 25 -17.08 6.17 -4.07
C CYS A 25 -16.92 7.66 -3.76
N ASP A 26 -16.94 8.00 -2.48
CA ASP A 26 -16.37 9.25 -1.98
C ASP A 26 -14.92 9.01 -1.57
N PHE A 27 -14.08 10.04 -1.68
CA PHE A 27 -12.65 9.94 -1.43
C PHE A 27 -12.21 10.95 -0.37
N MET A 28 -11.57 10.46 0.68
CA MET A 28 -10.89 11.28 1.68
C MET A 28 -9.37 11.08 1.57
N PRO A 29 -8.66 12.02 0.91
CA PRO A 29 -7.21 11.96 0.81
C PRO A 29 -6.52 12.43 2.09
N PHE A 30 -5.56 11.65 2.56
CA PHE A 30 -4.47 12.13 3.41
C PHE A 30 -3.38 12.70 2.50
N THR A 31 -3.29 14.02 2.50
CA THR A 31 -2.31 14.78 1.71
C THR A 31 -1.01 14.90 2.49
N GLU A 32 0.11 14.80 1.78
CA GLU A 32 1.44 15.02 2.33
C GLU A 32 1.84 16.48 2.09
N ALA A 33 2.34 17.16 3.12
CA ALA A 33 2.94 18.48 3.01
C ALA A 33 4.28 18.46 3.77
N GLY A 34 5.38 18.85 3.10
CA GLY A 34 6.70 18.91 3.73
C GLY A 34 7.26 17.57 4.20
N GLY A 35 6.83 16.44 3.62
CA GLY A 35 7.33 15.10 3.98
C GLY A 35 6.55 14.39 5.09
N ALA A 36 5.47 14.99 5.58
CA ALA A 36 4.57 14.40 6.58
C ALA A 36 3.11 14.47 6.11
N TYR A 37 2.32 13.45 6.47
CA TYR A 37 0.88 13.51 6.25
C TYR A 37 0.24 14.54 7.18
N GLN A 38 -0.72 15.28 6.64
CA GLN A 38 -1.51 16.23 7.42
C GLN A 38 -2.20 15.49 8.56
N GLN A 39 -2.05 16.03 9.78
CA GLN A 39 -2.87 15.58 10.90
C GLN A 39 -4.33 15.94 10.61
N ARG A 40 -5.21 14.97 10.80
CA ARG A 40 -6.66 15.14 10.76
C ARG A 40 -7.22 15.26 12.16
N ASP A 41 -8.20 16.13 12.34
CA ASP A 41 -8.94 16.24 13.58
C ASP A 41 -9.81 14.99 13.75
N PRO A 42 -9.75 14.26 14.89
CA PRO A 42 -10.64 13.14 15.18
C PRO A 42 -12.14 13.46 15.00
N ALA A 43 -12.55 14.73 15.17
CA ALA A 43 -13.92 15.17 14.91
C ALA A 43 -14.33 15.02 13.43
N GLU A 44 -13.40 15.11 12.49
CA GLU A 44 -13.66 14.85 11.07
C GLU A 44 -14.12 13.40 10.86
N PHE A 45 -13.53 12.44 11.59
CA PHE A 45 -13.91 11.03 11.48
C PHE A 45 -15.32 10.79 12.00
N ALA A 46 -15.69 11.42 13.11
CA ALA A 46 -17.05 11.34 13.64
C ALA A 46 -18.09 11.90 12.66
N ALA A 47 -17.78 13.03 12.00
CA ALA A 47 -18.64 13.62 10.98
C ALA A 47 -18.81 12.68 9.77
N LEU A 48 -17.75 11.99 9.35
CA LEU A 48 -17.81 10.99 8.27
C LEU A 48 -18.62 9.76 8.67
N ALA A 49 -18.49 9.31 9.92
CA ALA A 49 -19.28 8.21 10.47
C ALA A 49 -20.77 8.54 10.58
N ALA A 50 -21.15 9.80 10.73
CA ALA A 50 -22.55 10.21 10.62
C ALA A 50 -23.11 10.08 9.18
N GLY A 51 -22.24 9.89 8.19
CA GLY A 51 -22.59 9.68 6.79
C GLY A 51 -23.15 8.30 6.45
N PRO A 52 -23.76 8.15 5.26
CA PRO A 52 -24.46 6.96 4.79
C PRO A 52 -23.51 5.84 4.29
N ALA A 53 -22.19 6.02 4.36
CA ALA A 53 -21.24 5.02 3.87
C ALA A 53 -21.35 3.72 4.69
N ASP A 54 -21.69 2.61 4.05
CA ASP A 54 -21.78 1.28 4.66
C ASP A 54 -20.47 0.48 4.57
N THR A 55 -19.60 0.90 3.64
CA THR A 55 -18.33 0.24 3.34
C THR A 55 -17.18 1.26 3.34
N LEU A 56 -16.15 0.96 4.12
CA LEU A 56 -14.93 1.73 4.25
C LEU A 56 -13.79 1.00 3.56
N VAL A 57 -13.04 1.74 2.74
CA VAL A 57 -11.89 1.21 2.02
C VAL A 57 -10.66 2.01 2.39
N PHE A 58 -9.71 1.39 3.07
CA PHE A 58 -8.45 1.98 3.47
C PHE A 58 -7.36 1.68 2.44
N MET A 59 -6.63 2.70 2.01
CA MET A 59 -5.49 2.62 1.08
C MET A 59 -4.31 3.43 1.64
N MET A 60 -3.87 3.08 2.85
CA MET A 60 -2.84 3.78 3.65
C MET A 60 -1.52 2.98 3.70
N GLY A 61 -0.42 3.58 4.18
CA GLY A 61 0.87 2.91 4.41
C GLY A 61 1.73 2.60 3.19
N GLY A 62 1.16 2.53 1.99
CA GLY A 62 1.83 2.00 0.78
C GLY A 62 3.15 2.66 0.34
N LYS A 63 3.54 3.81 0.90
CA LYS A 63 4.82 4.49 0.61
C LYS A 63 6.01 3.93 1.39
N VAL A 64 5.78 3.27 2.54
CA VAL A 64 6.85 2.92 3.47
C VAL A 64 7.83 1.89 2.87
N HIS A 65 7.33 0.80 2.30
CA HIS A 65 8.18 -0.22 1.69
C HIS A 65 8.98 0.32 0.49
N ILE A 66 8.39 1.24 -0.27
CA ILE A 66 9.07 1.96 -1.36
C ILE A 66 10.23 2.78 -0.81
N THR A 67 9.97 3.58 0.23
CA THR A 67 10.96 4.51 0.79
C THR A 67 12.19 3.79 1.34
N LEU A 68 11.98 2.64 2.00
CA LEU A 68 13.07 1.86 2.60
C LEU A 68 13.74 0.89 1.61
N GLY A 69 12.98 0.35 0.64
CA GLY A 69 13.46 -0.72 -0.23
C GLY A 69 13.90 -0.30 -1.63
N MET A 70 13.47 0.85 -2.16
CA MET A 70 13.61 1.17 -3.59
C MET A 70 15.06 1.24 -4.10
N LEU A 71 15.99 1.74 -3.29
CA LEU A 71 17.35 2.08 -3.71
C LEU A 71 18.38 1.19 -3.02
N ASN A 72 19.51 0.90 -3.67
CA ASN A 72 20.57 0.10 -3.02
C ASN A 72 21.04 0.79 -1.75
N PRO A 73 21.13 0.13 -0.60
CA PRO A 73 21.64 0.75 0.62
C PRO A 73 23.13 1.11 0.44
N SER A 74 23.60 2.15 1.14
CA SER A 74 25.02 2.56 1.11
C SER A 74 25.94 1.45 1.63
N GLU A 75 25.47 0.70 2.62
CA GLU A 75 26.07 -0.55 3.07
C GLU A 75 25.14 -1.71 2.67
N PRO A 76 25.59 -2.64 1.80
CA PRO A 76 24.78 -3.78 1.38
C PRO A 76 24.26 -4.58 2.58
N PHE A 77 22.94 -4.65 2.71
CA PHE A 77 22.27 -5.53 3.64
C PHE A 77 21.13 -6.27 2.95
N ASP A 78 20.73 -7.38 3.54
CA ASP A 78 19.59 -8.19 3.11
C ASP A 78 19.01 -8.89 4.35
N PHE A 79 17.86 -9.53 4.19
CA PHE A 79 17.22 -10.28 5.27
C PHE A 79 16.49 -11.49 4.71
N TYR A 80 16.37 -12.52 5.54
CA TYR A 80 15.60 -13.71 5.20
C TYR A 80 14.13 -13.48 5.51
N LEU A 81 13.24 -13.88 4.61
CA LEU A 81 11.79 -13.84 4.83
C LEU A 81 11.30 -15.29 4.99
N PRO A 82 10.93 -15.74 6.20
CA PRO A 82 10.62 -17.15 6.46
C PRO A 82 9.51 -17.74 5.58
N GLU A 83 8.51 -16.94 5.21
CA GLU A 83 7.40 -17.36 4.35
C GLU A 83 7.77 -17.43 2.86
N HIS A 84 8.95 -16.93 2.46
CA HIS A 84 9.40 -16.76 1.07
C HIS A 84 10.88 -17.09 0.91
N THR A 85 11.21 -18.35 1.21
CA THR A 85 12.58 -18.88 1.24
C THR A 85 13.22 -19.02 -0.15
N ASP A 86 12.40 -18.95 -1.19
CA ASP A 86 12.74 -19.03 -2.60
C ASP A 86 13.28 -17.69 -3.17
N LEU A 87 13.07 -16.57 -2.46
CA LEU A 87 13.54 -15.27 -2.91
C LEU A 87 15.08 -15.19 -2.89
N PRO A 88 15.70 -14.70 -3.98
CA PRO A 88 17.15 -14.51 -4.04
C PRO A 88 17.71 -13.69 -2.87
N MET A 89 18.87 -14.12 -2.38
CA MET A 89 19.67 -13.42 -1.38
C MET A 89 20.88 -12.77 -2.04
N ASN A 90 21.26 -11.57 -1.61
CA ASN A 90 22.54 -10.98 -2.00
C ASN A 90 23.69 -11.63 -1.19
N PRO A 91 24.62 -12.40 -1.81
CA PRO A 91 25.69 -13.07 -1.09
C PRO A 91 26.72 -12.12 -0.47
N ALA A 92 26.79 -10.87 -0.95
CA ALA A 92 27.69 -9.84 -0.43
C ALA A 92 27.04 -8.96 0.66
N ALA A 93 25.78 -9.22 1.00
CA ALA A 93 25.05 -8.39 1.96
C ALA A 93 25.26 -8.84 3.41
N ARG A 94 25.32 -7.87 4.33
CA ARG A 94 25.14 -8.12 5.75
C ARG A 94 23.71 -8.59 6.00
N LEU A 95 23.54 -9.76 6.64
CA LEU A 95 22.22 -10.26 6.98
C LEU A 95 21.69 -9.57 8.24
N LEU A 96 20.48 -9.03 8.16
CA LEU A 96 19.73 -8.50 9.29
C LEU A 96 18.66 -9.52 9.74
N PRO A 97 18.41 -9.63 11.06
CA PRO A 97 17.24 -10.35 11.55
C PRO A 97 15.94 -9.76 10.99
N VAL A 98 15.01 -10.61 10.55
CA VAL A 98 13.72 -10.16 10.00
C VAL A 98 12.93 -9.32 11.00
N ASP A 99 13.03 -9.63 12.30
CA ASP A 99 12.35 -8.88 13.36
C ASP A 99 12.89 -7.44 13.50
N LEU A 100 14.18 -7.22 13.22
CA LEU A 100 14.75 -5.87 13.19
C LEU A 100 14.18 -5.06 12.02
N VAL A 101 14.05 -5.69 10.84
CA VAL A 101 13.45 -5.05 9.66
C VAL A 101 11.97 -4.80 9.87
N ARG A 102 11.25 -5.74 10.51
CA ARG A 102 9.84 -5.60 10.90
C ARG A 102 9.67 -4.41 11.85
N LEU A 103 10.50 -4.31 12.90
CA LEU A 103 10.47 -3.20 13.84
C LEU A 103 10.67 -1.84 13.13
N LEU A 104 11.62 -1.78 12.20
CA LEU A 104 11.88 -0.58 11.40
C LEU A 104 10.66 -0.20 10.55
N LEU A 105 10.06 -1.16 9.85
CA LEU A 105 8.86 -0.96 9.03
C LEU A 105 7.67 -0.51 9.90
N THR A 106 7.40 -1.19 11.01
CA THR A 106 6.33 -0.83 11.94
C THR A 106 6.52 0.58 12.50
N ARG A 107 7.76 0.98 12.81
CA ARG A 107 8.05 2.36 13.26
C ARG A 107 7.71 3.40 12.19
N HIS A 108 8.02 3.12 10.93
CA HIS A 108 7.67 4.03 9.82
C HIS A 108 6.17 4.03 9.50
N LEU A 109 5.50 2.90 9.72
CA LEU A 109 4.05 2.75 9.57
C LEU A 109 3.26 3.29 10.76
N LYS A 110 3.91 3.65 11.88
CA LYS A 110 3.22 3.94 13.15
C LYS A 110 2.03 4.89 12.97
N HIS A 111 2.24 5.96 12.21
CA HIS A 111 1.20 6.96 11.97
C HIS A 111 0.01 6.40 11.17
N ASP A 112 0.27 5.61 10.13
CA ASP A 112 -0.76 4.90 9.36
C ASP A 112 -1.55 3.92 10.23
N LEU A 113 -0.85 3.16 11.08
CA LEU A 113 -1.46 2.18 11.98
C LEU A 113 -2.31 2.85 13.07
N ASP A 114 -1.86 3.97 13.61
CA ASP A 114 -2.63 4.77 14.58
C ASP A 114 -3.93 5.27 13.93
N TYR A 115 -3.87 5.81 12.71
CA TYR A 115 -5.07 6.26 12.00
C TYR A 115 -6.00 5.13 11.61
N LEU A 116 -5.45 4.00 11.15
CA LEU A 116 -6.25 2.82 10.84
C LEU A 116 -7.00 2.31 12.08
N SER A 117 -6.37 2.38 13.26
CA SER A 117 -7.00 2.02 14.53
C SER A 117 -8.12 2.99 14.92
N GLN A 118 -7.89 4.30 14.79
CA GLN A 118 -8.88 5.32 15.09
C GLN A 118 -10.09 5.23 14.16
N LEU A 119 -9.85 5.14 12.85
CA LEU A 119 -10.91 4.96 11.84
C LEU A 119 -11.64 3.63 12.05
N GLY A 120 -10.90 2.57 12.35
CA GLY A 120 -11.44 1.26 12.70
C GLY A 120 -12.48 1.31 13.81
N ALA A 121 -12.15 2.03 14.88
CA ALA A 121 -13.04 2.24 16.03
C ALA A 121 -14.24 3.14 15.69
N VAL A 122 -14.01 4.23 14.96
CA VAL A 122 -15.07 5.18 14.58
C VAL A 122 -16.12 4.55 13.66
N PHE A 123 -15.72 3.67 12.75
CA PHE A 123 -16.61 2.97 11.82
C PHE A 123 -16.98 1.54 12.26
N LYS A 124 -16.86 1.24 13.56
CA LYS A 124 -17.19 -0.07 14.11
C LYS A 124 -18.61 -0.50 13.72
N GLY A 125 -18.76 -1.77 13.32
CA GLY A 125 -20.02 -2.35 12.87
C GLY A 125 -20.33 -2.14 11.38
N ARG A 126 -19.50 -1.40 10.64
CA ARG A 126 -19.57 -1.28 9.18
C ARG A 126 -18.58 -2.23 8.51
N ARG A 127 -18.75 -2.45 7.20
CA ARG A 127 -17.77 -3.22 6.42
C ARG A 127 -16.49 -2.39 6.27
N GLN A 128 -15.36 -2.99 6.61
CA GLN A 128 -14.07 -2.33 6.55
C GLN A 128 -13.08 -3.18 5.78
N LEU A 129 -12.50 -2.61 4.73
CA LEU A 129 -11.56 -3.24 3.83
C LEU A 129 -10.25 -2.44 3.86
N HIS A 130 -9.10 -3.09 3.99
CA HIS A 130 -7.81 -2.46 3.71
C HIS A 130 -7.19 -3.09 2.48
N ILE A 131 -6.98 -2.28 1.44
CA ILE A 131 -6.43 -2.74 0.16
C ILE A 131 -4.90 -2.77 0.25
N GLU A 132 -4.33 -3.91 -0.09
CA GLU A 132 -2.88 -4.08 -0.25
C GLU A 132 -2.32 -3.10 -1.29
N SER A 133 -1.19 -2.48 -0.99
CA SER A 133 -0.45 -1.66 -1.96
C SER A 133 0.00 -2.48 -3.17
N PRO A 134 0.12 -1.89 -4.37
CA PRO A 134 0.48 -2.64 -5.57
C PRO A 134 1.86 -3.30 -5.42
N PRO A 135 2.12 -4.40 -6.15
CA PRO A 135 3.44 -4.99 -6.22
C PRO A 135 4.54 -3.98 -6.60
N PRO A 136 5.81 -4.22 -6.24
CA PRO A 136 6.91 -3.38 -6.67
C PRO A 136 7.01 -3.28 -8.20
N LEU A 137 7.43 -2.12 -8.70
CA LEU A 137 7.59 -1.92 -10.15
C LEU A 137 8.88 -2.58 -10.67
N PRO A 138 8.99 -2.94 -11.96
CA PRO A 138 10.24 -3.47 -12.53
C PRO A 138 11.41 -2.48 -12.36
N SER A 139 12.62 -2.97 -12.02
CA SER A 139 13.78 -2.09 -11.77
C SER A 139 14.14 -1.23 -12.98
N ALA A 140 14.08 -1.80 -14.20
CA ALA A 140 14.32 -1.09 -15.44
C ALA A 140 13.29 0.03 -15.68
N TYR A 141 12.05 -0.17 -15.23
CA TYR A 141 11.00 0.84 -15.35
C TYR A 141 11.27 2.02 -14.40
N ILE A 142 11.59 1.73 -13.12
CA ILE A 142 11.96 2.76 -12.13
C ILE A 142 13.16 3.58 -12.63
N ALA A 143 14.18 2.93 -13.19
CA ALA A 143 15.37 3.60 -13.72
C ALA A 143 15.06 4.54 -14.89
N ARG A 144 14.06 4.21 -15.73
CA ARG A 144 13.62 5.05 -16.86
C ARG A 144 12.63 6.15 -16.44
N HIS A 145 11.92 5.95 -15.34
CA HIS A 145 10.89 6.85 -14.84
C HIS A 145 11.13 7.26 -13.37
N PRO A 146 12.31 7.78 -12.99
CA PRO A 146 12.67 7.95 -11.59
C PRO A 146 11.97 9.15 -10.93
N SER A 147 11.39 10.09 -11.70
CA SER A 147 10.62 11.24 -11.18
C SER A 147 11.35 11.96 -10.02
N GLY A 148 10.68 12.21 -8.89
CA GLY A 148 11.27 12.79 -7.66
C GLY A 148 12.37 11.97 -6.97
N PHE A 149 12.77 10.83 -7.54
CA PHE A 149 13.90 10.02 -7.09
C PHE A 149 15.12 10.09 -8.04
N ALA A 150 15.08 10.90 -9.11
CA ALA A 150 16.11 10.93 -10.15
C ALA A 150 17.56 11.07 -9.63
N GLU A 151 17.80 11.99 -8.70
CA GLU A 151 19.12 12.17 -8.08
C GLU A 151 19.55 10.93 -7.29
N ARG A 152 18.69 10.46 -6.38
CA ARG A 152 18.99 9.29 -5.53
C ARG A 152 19.14 8.00 -6.34
N VAL A 153 18.40 7.84 -7.44
CA VAL A 153 18.57 6.73 -8.40
C VAL A 153 19.91 6.84 -9.12
N ARG A 154 20.37 8.04 -9.47
CA ARG A 154 21.70 8.25 -10.08
C ARG A 154 22.83 7.93 -9.12
N GLU A 155 22.68 8.29 -7.84
CA GLU A 155 23.70 8.09 -6.81
C GLU A 155 23.79 6.64 -6.33
N ARG A 156 22.63 6.01 -6.08
CA ARG A 156 22.57 4.69 -5.42
C ARG A 156 22.10 3.57 -6.34
N GLY A 157 21.50 3.87 -7.48
CA GLY A 157 20.82 2.88 -8.32
C GLY A 157 19.54 2.34 -7.68
N VAL A 158 18.75 1.62 -8.48
CA VAL A 158 17.55 0.92 -8.04
C VAL A 158 17.96 -0.43 -7.44
N ALA A 159 17.39 -0.77 -6.29
CA ALA A 159 17.64 -2.06 -5.65
C ALA A 159 17.10 -3.24 -6.48
N PRO A 160 17.70 -4.44 -6.37
CA PRO A 160 17.17 -5.65 -6.99
C PRO A 160 15.70 -5.90 -6.64
N VAL A 161 14.93 -6.46 -7.58
CA VAL A 161 13.50 -6.78 -7.40
C VAL A 161 13.29 -7.62 -6.14
N ALA A 162 14.08 -8.69 -5.96
CA ALA A 162 13.96 -9.59 -4.81
C ALA A 162 14.07 -8.85 -3.46
N PHE A 163 14.99 -7.89 -3.34
CA PHE A 163 15.15 -7.08 -2.13
C PHE A 163 13.90 -6.21 -1.88
N ARG A 164 13.37 -5.57 -2.93
CA ARG A 164 12.15 -4.75 -2.86
C ARG A 164 10.91 -5.58 -2.53
N HIS A 165 10.84 -6.80 -3.04
CA HIS A 165 9.78 -7.76 -2.74
C HIS A 165 9.74 -8.13 -1.28
N LYS A 166 10.88 -8.43 -0.65
CA LYS A 166 10.92 -8.75 0.78
C LYS A 166 10.36 -7.63 1.63
N PHE A 167 10.71 -6.37 1.31
CA PHE A 167 10.15 -5.20 1.98
C PHE A 167 8.64 -5.08 1.80
N TRP A 168 8.15 -5.26 0.57
CA TRP A 168 6.72 -5.19 0.28
C TRP A 168 5.92 -6.31 0.96
N LEU A 169 6.40 -7.56 0.92
CA LEU A 169 5.75 -8.70 1.58
C LEU A 169 5.73 -8.54 3.10
N LEU A 170 6.84 -8.11 3.71
CA LEU A 170 6.89 -7.86 5.15
C LEU A 170 5.99 -6.68 5.56
N HIS A 171 5.94 -5.62 4.74
CA HIS A 171 5.00 -4.51 4.91
C HIS A 171 3.53 -4.98 4.83
N SER A 172 3.17 -5.77 3.82
CA SER A 172 1.83 -6.35 3.69
C SER A 172 1.49 -7.24 4.88
N ALA A 173 2.43 -8.04 5.39
CA ALA A 173 2.24 -8.86 6.57
C ALA A 173 1.92 -7.99 7.81
N ILE A 174 2.69 -6.92 8.06
CA ILE A 174 2.44 -5.99 9.17
C ILE A 174 1.04 -5.37 9.09
N LEU A 175 0.63 -4.89 7.91
CA LEU A 175 -0.70 -4.31 7.71
C LEU A 175 -1.82 -5.35 7.87
N ARG A 176 -1.61 -6.57 7.36
CA ARG A 176 -2.55 -7.68 7.50
C ARG A 176 -2.73 -8.08 8.96
N ASP A 177 -1.63 -8.21 9.71
CA ASP A 177 -1.65 -8.54 11.15
C ASP A 177 -2.41 -7.44 11.93
N HIS A 178 -2.14 -6.18 11.61
CA HIS A 178 -2.83 -5.03 12.25
C HIS A 178 -4.31 -4.96 11.88
N CYS A 179 -4.67 -5.20 10.62
CA CYS A 179 -6.07 -5.27 10.19
C CYS A 179 -6.83 -6.40 10.90
N ALA A 180 -6.22 -7.57 11.01
CA ALA A 180 -6.80 -8.71 11.71
C ALA A 180 -7.09 -8.38 13.20
N ALA A 181 -6.17 -7.70 13.88
CA ALA A 181 -6.35 -7.25 15.26
C ALA A 181 -7.52 -6.26 15.44
N LEU A 182 -7.88 -5.53 14.38
CA LEU A 182 -8.98 -4.56 14.37
C LEU A 182 -10.30 -5.10 13.81
N GLY A 183 -10.33 -6.34 13.32
CA GLY A 183 -11.48 -6.88 12.59
C GLY A 183 -11.70 -6.23 11.22
N ILE A 184 -10.65 -5.66 10.62
CA ILE A 184 -10.66 -5.09 9.27
C ILE A 184 -10.24 -6.18 8.29
N ALA A 185 -10.98 -6.35 7.19
CA ALA A 185 -10.61 -7.32 6.17
C ALA A 185 -9.42 -6.80 5.34
N PHE A 186 -8.28 -7.48 5.41
CA PHE A 186 -7.16 -7.20 4.52
C PHE A 186 -7.42 -7.82 3.14
N VAL A 187 -7.47 -6.99 2.11
CA VAL A 187 -7.78 -7.37 0.74
C VAL A 187 -6.49 -7.37 -0.06
N ALA A 188 -6.04 -8.56 -0.47
CA ALA A 188 -4.90 -8.70 -1.36
C ALA A 188 -5.15 -7.99 -2.69
N ARG A 189 -4.06 -7.60 -3.36
CA ARG A 189 -4.10 -7.04 -4.73
C ARG A 189 -4.97 -7.89 -5.69
N PRO A 190 -5.49 -7.30 -6.78
CA PRO A 190 -6.20 -8.07 -7.79
C PRO A 190 -5.31 -9.14 -8.42
N ALA A 191 -5.88 -10.32 -8.67
CA ALA A 191 -5.18 -11.42 -9.32
C ALA A 191 -4.74 -11.04 -10.75
N GLY A 192 -3.64 -11.62 -11.23
CA GLY A 192 -3.11 -11.36 -12.58
C GLY A 192 -2.45 -9.99 -12.76
N THR A 193 -2.27 -9.22 -11.68
CA THR A 193 -1.60 -7.91 -11.74
C THR A 193 -0.08 -7.97 -11.61
N GLN A 194 0.48 -9.17 -11.45
CA GLN A 194 1.91 -9.41 -11.38
C GLN A 194 2.44 -10.06 -12.66
N ASP A 195 3.68 -9.73 -13.02
CA ASP A 195 4.45 -10.47 -14.02
C ASP A 195 5.18 -11.69 -13.42
N ALA A 196 5.98 -12.37 -14.24
CA ALA A 196 6.72 -13.57 -13.83
C ALA A 196 7.81 -13.29 -12.78
N ASP A 197 8.31 -12.06 -12.70
CA ASP A 197 9.26 -11.63 -11.67
C ASP A 197 8.53 -11.17 -10.39
N GLY A 198 7.20 -11.24 -10.40
CA GLY A 198 6.28 -10.78 -9.36
C GLY A 198 6.18 -9.26 -9.24
N CYS A 199 6.71 -8.51 -10.22
CA CYS A 199 6.54 -7.06 -10.28
C CYS A 199 5.15 -6.69 -10.80
N LEU A 200 4.74 -5.43 -10.63
CA LEU A 200 3.51 -4.92 -11.23
C LEU A 200 3.59 -5.05 -12.77
N ALA A 201 2.63 -5.77 -13.35
CA ALA A 201 2.65 -6.09 -14.78
C ALA A 201 2.51 -4.83 -15.66
N ALA A 202 3.11 -4.89 -16.85
CA ALA A 202 3.23 -3.75 -17.77
C ALA A 202 1.93 -2.95 -18.04
N PRO A 203 0.75 -3.59 -18.23
CA PRO A 203 -0.50 -2.86 -18.48
C PRO A 203 -0.93 -1.95 -17.32
N TYR A 204 -0.40 -2.18 -16.11
CA TYR A 204 -0.80 -1.50 -14.88
C TYR A 204 0.20 -0.43 -14.42
N LEU A 205 1.32 -0.26 -15.14
CA LEU A 205 2.33 0.73 -14.81
C LEU A 205 1.84 2.16 -15.11
N ARG A 206 2.11 3.08 -14.19
CA ARG A 206 1.99 4.53 -14.41
C ARG A 206 3.38 5.10 -14.67
N GLN A 207 3.48 6.22 -15.41
CA GLN A 207 4.74 6.92 -15.72
C GLN A 207 5.40 7.61 -14.50
N ASP A 208 5.57 6.88 -13.40
CA ASP A 208 6.29 7.26 -12.20
C ASP A 208 6.83 5.99 -11.49
N PRO A 209 7.75 6.11 -10.51
CA PRO A 209 8.44 4.95 -9.96
C PRO A 209 7.66 4.24 -8.84
N THR A 210 6.40 4.61 -8.59
CA THR A 210 5.70 4.26 -7.35
C THR A 210 4.27 3.78 -7.52
N HIS A 211 3.52 4.29 -8.50
CA HIS A 211 2.08 4.07 -8.58
C HIS A 211 1.68 3.13 -9.71
N ALA A 212 0.56 2.45 -9.50
CA ALA A 212 -0.21 1.83 -10.56
C ALA A 212 -1.10 2.87 -11.29
N ASN A 213 -1.57 2.52 -12.49
CA ASN A 213 -2.42 3.37 -13.32
C ASN A 213 -3.92 3.11 -13.09
N SER A 214 -4.78 3.77 -13.87
CA SER A 214 -6.24 3.62 -13.79
C SER A 214 -6.75 2.25 -14.22
N ALA A 215 -6.05 1.51 -15.08
CA ALA A 215 -6.44 0.14 -15.43
C ALA A 215 -6.34 -0.79 -14.21
N TYR A 216 -5.32 -0.60 -13.36
CA TYR A 216 -5.27 -1.27 -12.06
C TYR A 216 -6.39 -0.79 -11.13
N GLY A 217 -6.69 0.51 -11.16
CA GLY A 217 -7.82 1.09 -10.43
C GLY A 217 -9.17 0.47 -10.78
N ALA A 218 -9.40 0.12 -12.05
CA ALA A 218 -10.62 -0.54 -12.48
C ALA A 218 -10.77 -1.93 -11.85
N LEU A 219 -9.68 -2.72 -11.82
CA LEU A 219 -9.66 -4.02 -11.14
C LEU A 219 -9.90 -3.91 -9.64
N LEU A 220 -9.36 -2.87 -9.00
CA LEU A 220 -9.65 -2.58 -7.59
C LEU A 220 -11.13 -2.26 -7.38
N LEU A 221 -11.74 -1.47 -8.26
CA LEU A 221 -13.16 -1.13 -8.17
C LEU A 221 -14.01 -2.40 -8.25
N ASP A 222 -13.76 -3.27 -9.22
CA ASP A 222 -14.48 -4.53 -9.39
C ASP A 222 -14.36 -5.41 -8.13
N GLN A 223 -13.15 -5.52 -7.59
CA GLN A 223 -12.88 -6.27 -6.36
C GLN A 223 -13.64 -5.68 -5.15
N ILE A 224 -13.63 -4.35 -4.98
CA ILE A 224 -14.33 -3.66 -3.90
C ILE A 224 -15.85 -3.87 -4.02
N LEU A 225 -16.41 -3.71 -5.21
CA LEU A 225 -17.84 -3.89 -5.46
C LEU A 225 -18.28 -5.34 -5.21
N SER A 226 -17.48 -6.31 -5.65
CA SER A 226 -17.73 -7.73 -5.38
C SER A 226 -17.72 -8.03 -3.88
N LEU A 227 -16.70 -7.55 -3.15
CA LEU A 227 -16.58 -7.74 -1.70
C LEU A 227 -17.67 -7.02 -0.92
N ARG A 228 -18.23 -5.92 -1.43
CA ARG A 228 -19.37 -5.23 -0.82
C ARG A 228 -20.66 -6.04 -0.93
N GLN A 229 -20.87 -6.73 -2.05
CA GLN A 229 -22.08 -7.53 -2.29
C GLN A 229 -22.10 -8.86 -1.51
N GLY A 230 -20.92 -9.39 -1.13
CA GLY A 230 -20.83 -10.57 -0.25
C GLY A 230 -21.35 -10.28 1.17
N ALA A 231 -21.79 -11.30 1.93
CA ALA A 231 -22.14 -11.13 3.34
C ALA A 231 -20.95 -10.57 4.16
N PRO A 232 -21.17 -9.82 5.25
CA PRO A 232 -20.09 -9.44 6.14
C PRO A 232 -19.47 -10.72 6.70
N SER A 233 -18.14 -10.87 6.64
CA SER A 233 -17.49 -11.95 7.38
C SER A 233 -17.82 -11.78 8.87
N PRO A 234 -18.23 -12.86 9.57
CA PRO A 234 -18.68 -12.82 10.97
C PRO A 234 -17.59 -12.35 11.93
#